data_AF-A0A7V8NLA7-F1
#
_entry.id   AF-A0A7V8NLA7-F1
#
_cell.length_a   1.000
_cell.length_b   1.000
_cell.length_c   1.000
_cell.angle_alpha   90.00
_cell.angle_beta   90.00
_cell.angle_gamma   90.00
#
_symmetry.space_group_name_H-M   'P 1'
#
loop_
_entity.id
_entity.type
_entity.pdbx_description
1 polymer ?
#
loop_
_entity_poly.entity_id
_entity_poly.type
_entity_poly.pdbx_seq_one_letter_code
_entity_poly.pdbx_strand_id
1 'polypeptide(L)'
;MSPYLRTVKTTSGATAVQIVHSSHRGSRDIEHIGSAHDDAELELLKAAARQRMAAGQGELDLGLDTAAPGAPLPIRSARMGVLLEALERAYRVLGFDRATDGDEVFFQLVLARIIEPVSKADSARVLEEAGITPAPYRTLTRRLRAFAKGSWRQQISAACAAHAGLGPASLVLYDVTTLYFETDEGDGFREPGYSKERRLEPQITVGLLTDQHGFPLMVAAFEGNKAETKTMLPVIESFMTAHQIPEVTIVADAGMVSEANQKAIEAAGLSFILGMRIPYVPYVVNRWRREHPGEQIPDGRIFTQPWPAGPNSGGRDQVIYYQYRHERARRTLRGIDEQVRKAEQAVAGNVPVKRNRFIQLSGGIRTVNRELEA
;
A
#
# COMPACT_ATOMS: atom_id res chain seq x y z
N MET A 1 -31.00 59.79 25.53
CA MET A 1 -31.36 58.69 24.58
C MET A 1 -30.56 58.94 23.33
N SER A 2 -29.92 57.91 22.78
CA SER A 2 -29.31 57.97 21.45
C SER A 2 -30.42 58.17 20.40
N PRO A 3 -30.17 58.93 19.31
CA PRO A 3 -31.17 59.09 18.26
C PRO A 3 -31.57 57.72 17.71
N TYR A 4 -32.85 57.55 17.38
CA TYR A 4 -33.35 56.29 16.82
C TYR A 4 -34.37 56.53 15.73
N LEU A 5 -34.47 55.54 14.83
CA LEU A 5 -35.34 55.60 13.67
C LEU A 5 -36.76 55.14 14.02
N ARG A 6 -37.76 55.88 13.56
CA ARG A 6 -39.18 55.58 13.71
C ARG A 6 -39.88 55.63 12.35
N THR A 7 -40.77 54.69 12.09
CA THR A 7 -41.69 54.73 10.95
C THR A 7 -43.13 54.89 11.39
N VAL A 8 -43.92 55.67 10.66
CA VAL A 8 -45.34 55.94 10.97
C VAL A 8 -46.15 55.96 9.68
N LYS A 9 -47.33 55.33 9.66
CA LYS A 9 -48.26 55.45 8.53
C LYS A 9 -48.94 56.82 8.54
N THR A 10 -48.89 57.52 7.42
CA THR A 10 -49.57 58.81 7.23
C THR A 10 -51.04 58.57 6.88
N THR A 11 -51.86 59.61 7.03
CA THR A 11 -53.28 59.60 6.62
C THR A 11 -53.48 59.38 5.11
N SER A 12 -52.45 59.64 4.29
CA SER A 12 -52.47 59.35 2.85
C SER A 12 -52.11 57.90 2.48
N GLY A 13 -51.82 57.04 3.47
CA GLY A 13 -51.45 55.64 3.26
C GLY A 13 -49.95 55.38 3.05
N ALA A 14 -49.14 56.44 2.92
CA ALA A 14 -47.69 56.35 2.81
C ALA A 14 -47.03 56.04 4.17
N THR A 15 -45.78 55.56 4.16
CA THR A 15 -45.01 55.31 5.37
C THR A 15 -43.93 56.38 5.54
N ALA A 16 -44.11 57.26 6.52
CA ALA A 16 -43.14 58.29 6.88
C ALA A 16 -41.97 57.71 7.67
N VAL A 17 -40.74 58.07 7.30
CA VAL A 17 -39.51 57.76 8.04
C VAL A 17 -39.05 59.02 8.79
N GLN A 18 -38.78 58.86 10.08
CA GLN A 18 -38.44 59.94 10.99
C GLN A 18 -37.28 59.54 11.91
N ILE A 19 -36.43 60.51 12.26
CA ILE A 19 -35.39 60.36 13.28
C ILE A 19 -35.86 61.10 14.53
N VAL A 20 -35.86 60.41 15.67
CA VAL A 20 -36.18 61.03 16.96
C VAL A 20 -34.88 61.29 17.70
N HIS A 21 -34.52 62.56 17.87
CA HIS A 21 -33.26 62.97 18.51
C HIS A 21 -33.39 62.99 20.04
N SER A 22 -34.53 63.43 20.57
CA SER A 22 -34.78 63.41 22.03
C SER A 22 -36.28 63.39 22.37
N SER A 23 -36.61 62.96 23.59
CA SER A 23 -37.98 62.95 24.13
C SER A 23 -37.94 63.36 25.60
N HIS A 24 -38.50 64.51 25.96
CA HIS A 24 -38.52 65.02 27.34
C HIS A 24 -39.90 65.60 27.71
N ARG A 25 -40.46 65.14 28.84
CA ARG A 25 -41.79 65.56 29.36
C ARG A 25 -42.92 65.60 28.31
N GLY A 26 -42.97 64.59 27.42
CA GLY A 26 -44.02 64.44 26.41
C GLY A 26 -43.79 65.18 25.09
N SER A 27 -42.80 66.08 25.01
CA SER A 27 -42.37 66.70 23.75
C SER A 27 -41.25 65.88 23.11
N ARG A 28 -41.33 65.66 21.79
CA ARG A 28 -40.35 64.90 21.00
C ARG A 28 -39.78 65.81 19.92
N ASP A 29 -38.45 65.82 19.81
CA ASP A 29 -37.75 66.46 18.71
C ASP A 29 -37.57 65.44 17.58
N ILE A 30 -38.25 65.68 16.46
CA ILE A 30 -38.41 64.73 15.36
C ILE A 30 -38.02 65.39 14.05
N GLU A 31 -37.02 64.82 13.38
CA GLU A 31 -36.64 65.18 12.02
C GLU A 31 -37.36 64.24 11.02
N HIS A 32 -38.08 64.82 10.07
CA HIS A 32 -38.75 64.05 9.01
C HIS A 32 -37.85 63.93 7.78
N ILE A 33 -37.59 62.69 7.36
CA ILE A 33 -36.69 62.40 6.24
C ILE A 33 -37.46 62.25 4.92
N GLY A 34 -38.66 61.68 4.96
CA GLY A 34 -39.52 61.52 3.79
C GLY A 34 -40.65 60.51 4.01
N SER A 35 -41.54 60.36 3.04
CA SER A 35 -42.65 59.39 3.07
C SER A 35 -42.62 58.49 1.84
N ALA A 36 -42.59 57.18 2.05
CA ALA A 36 -42.52 56.16 1.00
C ALA A 36 -43.91 55.63 0.63
N HIS A 37 -44.14 55.38 -0.65
CA HIS A 37 -45.39 54.79 -1.17
C HIS A 37 -45.22 53.31 -1.57
N ASP A 38 -43.98 52.81 -1.62
CA ASP A 38 -43.65 51.40 -1.78
C ASP A 38 -42.50 50.96 -0.86
N ASP A 39 -42.24 49.65 -0.83
CA ASP A 39 -41.23 49.06 0.06
C ASP A 39 -39.78 49.41 -0.34
N ALA A 40 -39.53 49.71 -1.61
CA ALA A 40 -38.20 50.05 -2.10
C ALA A 40 -37.81 51.48 -1.69
N GLU A 41 -38.72 52.45 -1.84
CA GLU A 41 -38.57 53.81 -1.34
C GLU A 41 -38.39 53.83 0.19
N LEU A 42 -39.11 52.96 0.91
CA LEU A 42 -39.04 52.88 2.36
C LEU A 42 -37.65 52.46 2.85
N GLU A 43 -37.04 51.45 2.21
CA GLU A 43 -35.69 51.01 2.57
C GLU A 43 -34.63 52.05 2.20
N LEU A 44 -34.80 52.77 1.08
CA LEU A 44 -33.91 53.86 0.69
C LEU A 44 -33.94 55.00 1.72
N LEU A 45 -35.13 55.41 2.17
CA LEU A 45 -35.29 56.45 3.19
C LEU A 45 -34.74 56.02 4.55
N LYS A 46 -34.88 54.74 4.93
CA LYS A 46 -34.26 54.20 6.15
C LYS A 46 -32.73 54.22 6.06
N ALA A 47 -32.15 53.89 4.90
CA ALA A 47 -30.70 53.95 4.70
C ALA A 47 -30.16 55.38 4.81
N ALA A 48 -30.83 56.34 4.16
CA ALA A 48 -30.47 57.75 4.24
C ALA A 48 -30.54 58.29 5.69
N ALA A 49 -31.58 57.90 6.43
CA ALA A 49 -31.73 58.29 7.83
C ALA A 49 -30.61 57.72 8.73
N ARG A 50 -30.19 56.47 8.51
CA ARG A 50 -29.05 55.86 9.24
C ARG A 50 -27.73 56.55 8.94
N GLN A 51 -27.47 56.89 7.68
CA GLN A 51 -26.27 57.65 7.30
C GLN A 51 -26.23 59.02 7.99
N ARG A 52 -27.37 59.71 8.04
CA ARG A 52 -27.48 61.03 8.68
C ARG A 52 -27.29 60.98 10.20
N MET A 53 -27.70 59.88 10.85
CA MET A 53 -27.39 59.62 12.26
C MET A 53 -25.90 59.32 12.50
N ALA A 54 -25.20 58.74 11.52
CA ALA A 54 -23.77 58.41 11.62
C ALA A 54 -22.84 59.60 11.31
N ALA A 55 -23.28 60.57 10.50
CA ALA A 55 -22.48 61.72 10.06
C ALA A 55 -21.97 62.64 11.19
N GLY A 56 -22.45 62.48 12.43
CA GLY A 56 -21.97 63.20 13.62
C GLY A 56 -21.00 62.42 14.51
N GLN A 57 -20.70 61.15 14.20
CA GLN A 57 -19.66 60.36 14.87
C GLN A 57 -18.41 60.38 14.00
N GLY A 58 -17.48 61.30 14.30
CA GLY A 58 -16.26 61.47 13.51
C GLY A 58 -15.41 60.20 13.47
N GLU A 59 -15.20 59.67 12.27
CA GLU A 59 -14.27 58.59 11.96
C GLU A 59 -12.87 59.20 11.79
N LEU A 60 -11.88 58.69 12.53
CA LEU A 60 -10.47 59.07 12.40
C LEU A 60 -9.89 58.41 11.13
N ASP A 61 -9.78 59.18 10.06
CA ASP A 61 -9.17 58.74 8.80
C ASP A 61 -7.63 58.70 8.92
N LEU A 62 -7.07 57.49 8.97
CA LEU A 62 -5.63 57.22 9.09
C LEU A 62 -4.95 56.91 7.75
N GLY A 63 -5.60 57.13 6.60
CA GLY A 63 -4.97 56.95 5.28
C GLY A 63 -4.49 55.51 5.01
N LEU A 64 -5.08 54.53 5.68
CA LEU A 64 -4.95 53.12 5.33
C LEU A 64 -6.16 52.81 4.46
N ASP A 65 -5.97 52.28 3.25
CA ASP A 65 -7.04 51.71 2.42
C ASP A 65 -7.73 50.58 3.21
N THR A 66 -8.66 50.92 4.08
CA THR A 66 -9.47 49.96 4.81
C THR A 66 -10.54 49.49 3.85
N ALA A 67 -10.24 48.39 3.15
CA ALA A 67 -11.24 47.57 2.50
C ALA A 67 -12.45 47.42 3.42
N ALA A 68 -13.64 47.66 2.87
CA ALA A 68 -14.90 47.68 3.60
C ALA A 68 -14.98 46.55 4.65
N PRO A 69 -15.33 46.86 5.92
CA PRO A 69 -15.43 45.84 6.95
C PRO A 69 -16.54 44.86 6.57
N GLY A 70 -16.16 43.64 6.17
CA GLY A 70 -17.08 42.58 5.80
C GLY A 70 -16.92 41.99 4.39
N ALA A 71 -15.91 42.39 3.61
CA ALA A 71 -15.57 41.62 2.40
C ALA A 71 -15.12 40.20 2.78
N PRO A 72 -15.66 39.13 2.17
CA PRO A 72 -15.22 37.77 2.45
C PRO A 72 -13.73 37.64 2.19
N LEU A 73 -12.98 37.16 3.18
CA LEU A 73 -11.54 36.99 3.06
C LEU A 73 -11.25 36.00 1.92
N PRO A 74 -10.43 36.37 0.92
CA PRO A 74 -10.08 35.45 -0.15
C PRO A 74 -9.20 34.33 0.42
N ILE A 75 -9.57 33.08 0.15
CA ILE A 75 -8.71 31.93 0.42
C ILE A 75 -7.51 32.04 -0.51
N ARG A 76 -6.32 32.31 0.05
CA ARG A 76 -5.08 32.40 -0.72
C ARG A 76 -4.49 31.03 -1.07
N SER A 77 -4.75 30.04 -0.22
CA SER A 77 -4.30 28.66 -0.40
C SER A 77 -5.13 27.70 0.45
N ALA A 78 -5.16 26.44 0.06
CA ALA A 78 -5.70 25.33 0.84
C ALA A 78 -4.62 24.25 0.97
N ARG A 79 -4.61 23.53 2.09
CA ARG A 79 -3.65 22.46 2.37
C ARG A 79 -4.32 21.34 3.13
N MET A 80 -3.98 20.10 2.78
CA MET A 80 -4.38 18.89 3.51
C MET A 80 -3.53 18.72 4.79
N GLY A 81 -3.56 19.71 5.70
CA GLY A 81 -2.64 19.83 6.83
C GLY A 81 -2.54 18.57 7.69
N VAL A 82 -3.68 18.06 8.18
CA VAL A 82 -3.72 16.88 9.06
C VAL A 82 -3.14 15.63 8.38
N LEU A 83 -3.47 15.41 7.10
CA LEU A 83 -2.96 14.28 6.34
C LEU A 83 -1.44 14.37 6.19
N LEU A 84 -0.95 15.54 5.79
CA LEU A 84 0.48 15.76 5.56
C LEU A 84 1.29 15.65 6.85
N GLU A 85 0.81 16.22 7.95
CA GLU A 85 1.44 16.10 9.26
C GLU A 85 1.49 14.66 9.76
N ALA A 86 0.43 13.88 9.54
CA ALA A 86 0.39 12.47 9.91
C ALA A 86 1.41 11.64 9.10
N LEU A 87 1.48 11.86 7.78
CA LEU A 87 2.43 11.16 6.90
C LEU A 87 3.88 11.59 7.18
N GLU A 88 4.13 12.88 7.42
CA GLU A 88 5.44 13.39 7.82
C GLU A 88 5.89 12.80 9.16
N ARG A 89 4.98 12.69 10.13
CA ARG A 89 5.26 12.03 11.40
C ARG A 89 5.59 10.57 11.22
N ALA A 90 4.82 9.83 10.41
CA ALA A 90 5.11 8.43 10.12
C ALA A 90 6.50 8.27 9.46
N TYR A 91 6.81 9.13 8.48
CA TYR A 91 8.10 9.14 7.80
C TYR A 91 9.28 9.37 8.76
N ARG A 92 9.13 10.29 9.72
CA ARG A 92 10.11 10.54 10.79
C ARG A 92 10.20 9.43 11.83
N VAL A 93 9.09 8.80 12.20
CA VAL A 93 9.08 7.65 13.13
C VAL A 93 9.84 6.46 12.55
N LEU A 94 9.77 6.28 11.23
CA LEU A 94 10.57 5.29 10.49
C LEU A 94 12.04 5.73 10.30
N GLY A 95 12.39 6.97 10.66
CA GLY A 95 13.73 7.54 10.52
C GLY A 95 14.13 7.83 9.08
N PHE A 96 13.18 7.86 8.14
CA PHE A 96 13.48 8.05 6.72
C PHE A 96 13.97 9.46 6.40
N ASP A 97 13.61 10.46 7.20
CA ASP A 97 14.16 11.82 7.10
C ASP A 97 15.68 11.83 7.26
N ARG A 98 16.20 11.10 8.25
CA ARG A 98 17.64 10.96 8.46
C ARG A 98 18.27 10.04 7.43
N ALA A 99 17.61 8.93 7.10
CA ALA A 99 18.11 7.95 6.14
C ALA A 99 18.32 8.55 4.73
N THR A 100 17.46 9.50 4.35
CA THR A 100 17.53 10.18 3.05
C THR A 100 18.20 11.55 3.10
N ASP A 101 18.84 11.92 4.21
CA ASP A 101 19.44 13.24 4.42
C ASP A 101 18.47 14.40 4.09
N GLY A 102 17.21 14.25 4.50
CA GLY A 102 16.16 15.24 4.27
C GLY A 102 15.76 15.44 2.80
N ASP A 103 16.02 14.48 1.90
CA ASP A 103 15.62 14.61 0.49
C ASP A 103 14.12 14.84 0.30
N GLU A 104 13.78 16.09 0.00
CA GLU A 104 12.41 16.54 -0.19
C GLU A 104 11.74 15.89 -1.41
N VAL A 105 12.49 15.60 -2.48
CA VAL A 105 11.95 14.98 -3.70
C VAL A 105 11.52 13.54 -3.42
N PHE A 106 12.31 12.80 -2.65
CA PHE A 106 11.96 11.45 -2.23
C PHE A 106 10.75 11.48 -1.31
N PHE A 107 10.73 12.38 -0.32
CA PHE A 107 9.58 12.55 0.57
C PHE A 107 8.30 12.90 -0.21
N GLN A 108 8.36 13.85 -1.14
CA GLN A 108 7.24 14.22 -2.00
C GLN A 108 6.74 13.03 -2.85
N LEU A 109 7.64 12.21 -3.41
CA LEU A 109 7.26 11.00 -4.14
C LEU A 109 6.58 9.95 -3.24
N VAL A 110 7.04 9.80 -2.00
CA VAL A 110 6.40 8.91 -1.01
C VAL A 110 5.01 9.43 -0.66
N LEU A 111 4.87 10.73 -0.37
CA LEU A 111 3.57 11.36 -0.11
C LEU A 111 2.60 11.15 -1.26
N ALA A 112 3.00 11.53 -2.47
CA ALA A 112 2.15 11.39 -3.65
C ALA A 112 1.72 9.93 -3.84
N ARG A 113 2.63 8.96 -3.68
CA ARG A 113 2.32 7.54 -3.85
C ARG A 113 1.31 7.00 -2.82
N ILE A 114 1.32 7.52 -1.59
CA ILE A 114 0.39 7.13 -0.53
C ILE A 114 -0.97 7.81 -0.73
N ILE A 115 -0.98 9.09 -1.10
CA ILE A 115 -2.20 9.87 -1.33
C ILE A 115 -2.96 9.34 -2.55
N GLU A 116 -2.28 9.28 -3.69
CA GLU A 116 -2.85 8.82 -4.95
C GLU A 116 -1.75 8.16 -5.81
N PRO A 117 -1.80 6.83 -6.01
CA PRO A 117 -0.73 6.10 -6.69
C PRO A 117 -0.73 6.34 -8.21
N VAL A 118 -0.16 7.47 -8.64
CA VAL A 118 -0.08 7.90 -10.05
C VAL A 118 1.32 7.77 -10.64
N SER A 119 1.48 8.20 -11.90
CA SER A 119 2.79 8.28 -12.57
C SER A 119 3.69 9.31 -11.90
N LYS A 120 5.01 9.19 -12.10
CA LYS A 120 5.97 10.19 -11.57
C LYS A 120 5.72 11.59 -12.15
N ALA A 121 5.24 11.68 -13.38
CA ALA A 121 4.89 12.96 -14.00
C ALA A 121 3.65 13.58 -13.36
N ASP A 122 2.63 12.75 -13.07
CA ASP A 122 1.36 13.22 -12.49
C ASP A 122 1.44 13.43 -10.96
N SER A 123 2.52 12.98 -10.31
CA SER A 123 2.73 13.24 -8.88
C SER A 123 2.73 14.72 -8.50
N ALA A 124 3.08 15.61 -9.44
CA ALA A 124 3.04 17.05 -9.24
C ALA A 124 1.61 17.54 -8.95
N ARG A 125 0.62 17.05 -9.71
CA ARG A 125 -0.80 17.37 -9.51
C ARG A 125 -1.26 16.97 -8.11
N VAL A 126 -0.94 15.74 -7.70
CA VAL A 126 -1.32 15.22 -6.37
C VAL A 126 -0.75 16.08 -5.24
N LEU A 127 0.50 16.54 -5.38
CA LEU A 127 1.15 17.40 -4.39
C LEU A 127 0.50 18.80 -4.35
N GLU A 128 0.20 19.39 -5.52
CA GLU A 128 -0.49 20.68 -5.61
C GLU A 128 -1.89 20.62 -4.97
N GLU A 129 -2.66 19.58 -5.27
CA GLU A 129 -3.96 19.32 -4.65
C GLU A 129 -3.85 19.15 -3.12
N ALA A 130 -2.76 18.54 -2.65
CA ALA A 130 -2.48 18.44 -1.21
C ALA A 130 -2.02 19.76 -0.56
N GLY A 131 -1.73 20.80 -1.36
CA GLY A 131 -1.22 22.09 -0.91
C GLY A 131 0.30 22.13 -0.69
N ILE A 132 1.05 21.29 -1.42
CA ILE A 132 2.52 21.27 -1.48
C ILE A 132 2.98 21.78 -2.84
N THR A 133 4.02 22.62 -2.86
CA THR A 133 4.67 23.01 -4.12
C THR A 133 5.56 21.86 -4.62
N PRO A 134 5.26 21.25 -5.77
CA PRO A 134 6.01 20.09 -6.25
C PRO A 134 7.40 20.50 -6.75
N ALA A 135 8.37 19.62 -6.55
CA ALA A 135 9.68 19.76 -7.18
C ALA A 135 9.52 19.73 -8.72
N PRO A 136 10.27 20.56 -9.47
CA PRO A 136 10.21 20.54 -10.92
C PRO A 136 10.52 19.15 -11.48
N TYR A 137 9.80 18.74 -12.53
CA TYR A 137 9.94 17.39 -13.12
C TYR A 137 11.39 17.05 -13.53
N ARG A 138 12.16 18.06 -13.97
CA ARG A 138 13.59 17.90 -14.29
C ARG A 138 14.44 17.55 -13.06
N THR A 139 14.12 18.12 -11.91
CA THR A 139 14.77 17.80 -10.64
C THR A 139 14.40 16.39 -10.19
N LEU A 140 13.11 16.04 -10.27
CA LEU A 140 12.60 14.69 -9.98
C LEU A 140 13.37 13.64 -10.79
N THR A 141 13.38 13.76 -12.11
CA THR A 141 14.05 12.79 -13.01
C THR A 141 15.56 12.67 -12.75
N ARG A 142 16.24 13.76 -12.39
CA ARG A 142 17.66 13.72 -11.97
C ARG A 142 17.85 12.94 -10.68
N ARG A 143 16.98 13.11 -9.68
CA ARG A 143 17.07 12.40 -8.39
C ARG A 143 16.75 10.90 -8.51
N LEU A 144 15.89 10.47 -9.42
CA LEU A 144 15.59 9.05 -9.63
C LEU A 144 16.84 8.19 -9.86
N ARG A 145 17.85 8.73 -10.55
CA ARG A 145 19.13 8.03 -10.78
C ARG A 145 19.91 7.79 -9.50
N ALA A 146 19.77 8.67 -8.50
CA ALA A 146 20.36 8.48 -7.19
C ALA A 146 19.59 7.42 -6.40
N PHE A 147 18.25 7.46 -6.43
CA PHE A 147 17.38 6.49 -5.74
C PHE A 147 17.54 5.07 -6.27
N ALA A 148 17.91 4.92 -7.54
CA ALA A 148 18.18 3.62 -8.16
C ALA A 148 19.47 2.94 -7.66
N LYS A 149 20.36 3.65 -6.94
CA LYS A 149 21.62 3.08 -6.44
C LYS A 149 21.38 2.13 -5.27
N GLY A 150 22.23 1.11 -5.16
CA GLY A 150 22.20 0.15 -4.05
C GLY A 150 22.37 0.82 -2.68
N SER A 151 23.24 1.83 -2.58
CA SER A 151 23.48 2.58 -1.35
C SER A 151 22.23 3.28 -0.82
N TRP A 152 21.37 3.81 -1.71
CA TRP A 152 20.11 4.44 -1.31
C TRP A 152 19.15 3.42 -0.69
N ARG A 153 19.00 2.25 -1.34
CA ARG A 153 18.18 1.15 -0.81
C ARG A 153 18.71 0.65 0.53
N GLN A 154 20.03 0.55 0.69
CA GLN A 154 20.66 0.14 1.94
C GLN A 154 20.39 1.13 3.08
N GLN A 155 20.39 2.44 2.82
CA GLN A 155 20.03 3.45 3.83
C GLN A 155 18.59 3.29 4.32
N ILE A 156 17.64 3.12 3.41
CA ILE A 156 16.24 2.87 3.77
C ILE A 156 16.09 1.54 4.52
N SER A 157 16.77 0.49 4.07
CA SER A 157 16.76 -0.82 4.71
C SER A 157 17.33 -0.77 6.14
N ALA A 158 18.40 0.00 6.37
CA ALA A 158 18.94 0.21 7.70
C ALA A 158 17.97 0.95 8.64
N ALA A 159 17.25 1.95 8.12
CA ALA A 159 16.22 2.63 8.90
C ALA A 159 15.06 1.69 9.26
N CYS A 160 14.61 0.86 8.30
CA CYS A 160 13.63 -0.19 8.54
C CYS A 160 14.09 -1.20 9.59
N ALA A 161 15.31 -1.73 9.46
CA ALA A 161 15.87 -2.71 10.39
C ALA A 161 16.00 -2.15 11.82
N ALA A 162 16.40 -0.88 11.94
CA ALA A 162 16.47 -0.19 13.23
C ALA A 162 15.07 -0.01 13.84
N HIS A 163 14.06 0.35 13.03
CA HIS A 163 12.68 0.48 13.48
C HIS A 163 12.07 -0.86 13.93
N ALA A 164 12.35 -1.93 13.20
CA ALA A 164 11.87 -3.28 13.51
C ALA A 164 12.48 -3.85 14.81
N GLY A 165 13.60 -3.30 15.28
CA GLY A 165 14.23 -3.73 16.53
C GLY A 165 14.72 -5.17 16.47
N LEU A 166 15.40 -5.53 15.37
CA LEU A 166 15.84 -6.90 15.12
C LEU A 166 16.76 -7.43 16.23
N GLY A 167 16.43 -8.60 16.76
CA GLY A 167 17.23 -9.32 17.75
C GLY A 167 18.33 -10.18 17.12
N PRO A 168 19.18 -10.81 17.95
CA PRO A 168 20.26 -11.68 17.48
C PRO A 168 19.75 -12.91 16.72
N ALA A 169 18.53 -13.34 17.02
CA ALA A 169 17.79 -14.33 16.25
C ALA A 169 16.55 -13.66 15.66
N SER A 170 16.38 -13.74 14.34
CA SER A 170 15.25 -13.13 13.64
C SER A 170 14.58 -14.13 12.68
N LEU A 171 13.25 -14.20 12.75
CA LEU A 171 12.44 -14.87 11.73
C LEU A 171 12.09 -13.84 10.65
N VAL A 172 12.44 -14.16 9.40
CA VAL A 172 12.21 -13.30 8.25
C VAL A 172 11.36 -14.01 7.21
N LEU A 173 10.43 -13.29 6.60
CA LEU A 173 9.63 -13.78 5.48
C LEU A 173 10.24 -13.23 4.20
N TYR A 174 10.45 -14.08 3.20
CA TYR A 174 10.92 -13.68 1.89
C TYR A 174 9.93 -14.08 0.81
N ASP A 175 9.46 -13.10 0.06
CA ASP A 175 8.60 -13.30 -1.11
C ASP A 175 9.15 -12.54 -2.31
N VAL A 176 8.80 -13.03 -3.50
CA VAL A 176 9.24 -12.48 -4.76
C VAL A 176 8.04 -12.22 -5.65
N THR A 177 7.95 -10.98 -6.14
CA THR A 177 6.99 -10.56 -7.15
C THR A 177 7.71 -10.22 -8.46
N THR A 178 6.96 -10.23 -9.56
CA THR A 178 7.46 -9.87 -10.89
C THR A 178 6.77 -8.61 -11.36
N LEU A 179 7.54 -7.66 -11.89
CA LEU A 179 7.00 -6.47 -12.56
C LEU A 179 7.32 -6.59 -14.05
N TYR A 180 6.30 -6.57 -14.90
CA TYR A 180 6.46 -6.55 -16.36
C TYR A 180 6.42 -5.11 -16.88
N PHE A 181 6.99 -4.91 -18.05
CA PHE A 181 7.02 -3.61 -18.73
C PHE A 181 6.42 -3.76 -20.11
N GLU A 182 5.59 -2.80 -20.52
CA GLU A 182 5.06 -2.71 -21.88
C GLU A 182 6.15 -2.15 -22.80
N THR A 183 7.11 -3.01 -23.16
CA THR A 183 8.23 -2.69 -24.04
C THR A 183 8.63 -3.96 -24.79
N ASP A 184 9.11 -3.83 -26.01
CA ASP A 184 9.43 -4.99 -26.84
C ASP A 184 10.86 -5.50 -26.60
N GLU A 185 11.76 -4.63 -26.12
CA GLU A 185 13.19 -4.92 -26.03
C GLU A 185 13.67 -4.97 -24.58
N GLY A 186 14.46 -6.01 -24.28
CA GLY A 186 15.19 -6.13 -23.04
C GLY A 186 16.43 -5.23 -23.02
N ASP A 187 16.86 -4.82 -21.83
CA ASP A 187 18.00 -3.91 -21.64
C ASP A 187 19.10 -4.48 -20.74
N GLY A 188 19.14 -5.80 -20.56
CA GLY A 188 20.05 -6.51 -19.67
C GLY A 188 19.58 -6.55 -18.21
N PHE A 189 18.62 -5.72 -17.82
CA PHE A 189 17.99 -5.78 -16.50
C PHE A 189 16.51 -6.20 -16.62
N ARG A 190 15.78 -5.55 -17.52
CA ARG A 190 14.44 -5.95 -17.94
C ARG A 190 14.61 -7.02 -19.00
N GLU A 191 14.30 -8.27 -18.66
CA GLU A 191 14.49 -9.40 -19.55
C GLU A 191 13.24 -10.29 -19.55
N PRO A 192 12.85 -10.86 -20.71
CA PRO A 192 11.81 -11.88 -20.73
C PRO A 192 12.18 -13.04 -19.81
N GLY A 193 11.24 -13.44 -18.96
CA GLY A 193 11.49 -14.46 -17.94
C GLY A 193 10.31 -15.41 -17.78
N TYR A 194 10.39 -16.27 -16.77
CA TYR A 194 9.29 -17.16 -16.44
C TYR A 194 8.14 -16.36 -15.82
N SER A 195 7.17 -15.97 -16.64
CA SER A 195 5.94 -15.33 -16.17
C SER A 195 4.89 -16.37 -15.80
N LYS A 196 4.33 -16.28 -14.58
CA LYS A 196 3.18 -17.11 -14.14
C LYS A 196 1.96 -16.92 -15.08
N GLU A 197 1.88 -15.77 -15.74
CA GLU A 197 0.84 -15.41 -16.72
C GLU A 197 1.26 -15.68 -18.17
N ARG A 198 2.45 -16.27 -18.41
CA ARG A 198 3.02 -16.55 -19.74
C ARG A 198 3.21 -15.31 -20.62
N ARG A 199 3.50 -14.18 -20.00
CA ARG A 199 3.90 -12.94 -20.68
C ARG A 199 5.28 -13.10 -21.31
N LEU A 200 5.45 -12.52 -22.50
CA LEU A 200 6.72 -12.49 -23.25
C LEU A 200 7.45 -11.15 -23.06
N GLU A 201 6.74 -10.17 -22.54
CA GLU A 201 7.23 -8.83 -22.26
C GLU A 201 8.37 -8.87 -21.23
N PRO A 202 9.39 -8.01 -21.38
CA PRO A 202 10.48 -7.88 -20.43
C PRO A 202 9.96 -7.62 -19.02
N GLN A 203 10.56 -8.31 -18.05
CA GLN A 203 10.18 -8.23 -16.65
C GLN A 203 11.41 -8.01 -15.77
N ILE A 204 11.15 -7.64 -14.51
CA ILE A 204 12.12 -7.71 -13.42
C ILE A 204 11.53 -8.49 -12.27
N THR A 205 12.41 -9.03 -11.44
CA THR A 205 12.04 -9.77 -10.25
C THR A 205 12.35 -8.91 -9.03
N VAL A 206 11.37 -8.72 -8.15
CA VAL A 206 11.48 -7.90 -6.93
C VAL A 206 11.30 -8.80 -5.72
N GLY A 207 12.37 -8.98 -4.95
CA GLY A 207 12.35 -9.66 -3.66
C GLY A 207 12.07 -8.68 -2.52
N LEU A 208 11.15 -9.06 -1.64
CA LEU A 208 10.83 -8.33 -0.41
C LEU A 208 11.17 -9.22 0.78
N LEU A 209 12.04 -8.71 1.65
CA LEU A 209 12.32 -9.29 2.96
C LEU A 209 11.51 -8.53 4.01
N THR A 210 10.79 -9.25 4.86
CA THR A 210 10.01 -8.69 5.96
C THR A 210 10.33 -9.39 7.27
N ASP A 211 10.01 -8.75 8.39
CA ASP A 211 10.03 -9.40 9.70
C ASP A 211 8.83 -10.36 9.88
N GLN A 212 8.77 -11.00 11.04
CA GLN A 212 7.66 -11.90 11.40
C GLN A 212 6.26 -11.23 11.44
N HIS A 213 6.20 -9.90 11.52
CA HIS A 213 4.95 -9.13 11.52
C HIS A 213 4.58 -8.62 10.13
N GLY A 214 5.40 -8.89 9.11
CA GLY A 214 5.22 -8.40 7.75
C GLY A 214 5.73 -6.97 7.52
N PHE A 215 6.49 -6.41 8.47
CA PHE A 215 7.11 -5.10 8.30
C PHE A 215 8.29 -5.19 7.30
N PRO A 216 8.38 -4.31 6.30
CA PRO A 216 9.40 -4.37 5.26
C PRO A 216 10.79 -4.05 5.79
N LEU A 217 11.75 -4.96 5.58
CA LEU A 217 13.15 -4.82 6.01
C LEU A 217 14.05 -4.45 4.83
N MET A 218 13.89 -5.12 3.69
CA MET A 218 14.75 -4.91 2.53
C MET A 218 14.00 -5.21 1.23
N VAL A 219 14.28 -4.41 0.20
CA VAL A 219 13.83 -4.67 -1.18
C VAL A 219 15.05 -4.86 -2.07
N ALA A 220 15.02 -5.91 -2.89
CA ALA A 220 16.02 -6.20 -3.90
C ALA A 220 15.36 -6.37 -5.27
N ALA A 221 16.01 -5.88 -6.32
CA ALA A 221 15.54 -6.03 -7.69
C ALA A 221 16.59 -6.78 -8.52
N PHE A 222 16.11 -7.68 -9.37
CA PHE A 222 16.91 -8.62 -10.15
C PHE A 222 16.43 -8.66 -11.59
N GLU A 223 17.30 -9.19 -12.45
CA GLU A 223 17.00 -9.43 -13.85
C GLU A 223 15.79 -10.35 -14.00
N GLY A 224 14.92 -10.07 -14.98
CA GLY A 224 13.65 -10.79 -15.16
C GLY A 224 13.77 -12.29 -15.43
N ASN A 225 14.90 -12.70 -16.00
CA ASN A 225 15.24 -14.10 -16.29
C ASN A 225 15.97 -14.81 -15.13
N LYS A 226 16.27 -14.10 -14.03
CA LYS A 226 16.94 -14.70 -12.88
C LYS A 226 15.95 -15.58 -12.13
N ALA A 227 16.31 -16.86 -11.98
CA ALA A 227 15.49 -17.81 -11.24
C ALA A 227 15.26 -17.32 -9.80
N GLU A 228 14.02 -17.40 -9.33
CA GLU A 228 13.61 -17.07 -7.95
C GLU A 228 14.51 -17.76 -6.91
N THR A 229 14.92 -19.00 -7.21
CA THR A 229 15.83 -19.79 -6.37
C THR A 229 17.19 -19.11 -6.15
N LYS A 230 17.69 -18.32 -7.11
CA LYS A 230 19.00 -17.66 -7.02
C LYS A 230 18.95 -16.27 -6.38
N THR A 231 17.77 -15.75 -6.03
CA THR A 231 17.63 -14.40 -5.47
C THR A 231 17.65 -14.39 -3.95
N MET A 232 17.10 -15.43 -3.31
CA MET A 232 16.86 -15.46 -1.86
C MET A 232 18.15 -15.43 -1.02
N LEU A 233 19.06 -16.38 -1.24
CA LEU A 233 20.28 -16.50 -0.42
C LEU A 233 21.16 -15.25 -0.44
N PRO A 234 21.50 -14.67 -1.62
CA PRO A 234 22.30 -13.45 -1.66
C PRO A 234 21.67 -12.27 -0.92
N VAL A 235 20.34 -12.14 -0.96
CA VAL A 235 19.63 -11.07 -0.22
C VAL A 235 19.81 -11.27 1.27
N ILE A 236 19.57 -12.49 1.75
CA ILE A 236 19.60 -12.79 3.18
C ILE A 236 21.02 -12.68 3.74
N GLU A 237 22.03 -13.20 3.03
CA GLU A 237 23.43 -13.06 3.43
C GLU A 237 23.85 -11.58 3.48
N SER A 238 23.44 -10.79 2.49
CA SER A 238 23.72 -9.35 2.47
C SER A 238 23.04 -8.62 3.62
N PHE A 239 21.81 -9.02 3.97
CA PHE A 239 21.03 -8.45 5.06
C PHE A 239 21.65 -8.81 6.42
N MET A 240 22.00 -10.08 6.63
CA MET A 240 22.68 -10.54 7.84
C MET A 240 24.02 -9.83 8.03
N THR A 241 24.79 -9.67 6.97
CA THR A 241 26.08 -8.96 7.02
C THR A 241 25.88 -7.49 7.37
N ALA A 242 24.89 -6.83 6.74
CA ALA A 242 24.62 -5.40 6.95
C ALA A 242 24.12 -5.10 8.37
N HIS A 243 23.39 -6.02 9.00
CA HIS A 243 22.76 -5.82 10.31
C HIS A 243 23.38 -6.67 11.43
N GLN A 244 24.43 -7.43 11.14
CA GLN A 244 25.16 -8.27 12.10
C GLN A 244 24.24 -9.24 12.86
N ILE A 245 23.31 -9.87 12.13
CA ILE A 245 22.35 -10.82 12.68
C ILE A 245 22.94 -12.24 12.54
N PRO A 246 23.34 -12.90 13.65
CA PRO A 246 24.00 -14.19 13.57
C PRO A 246 23.03 -15.34 13.23
N GLU A 247 21.77 -15.24 13.65
CA GLU A 247 20.79 -16.32 13.47
C GLU A 247 19.55 -15.83 12.73
N VAL A 248 19.28 -16.44 11.58
CA VAL A 248 18.09 -16.14 10.79
C VAL A 248 17.32 -17.42 10.48
N THR A 249 16.01 -17.38 10.74
CA THR A 249 15.05 -18.39 10.28
C THR A 249 14.26 -17.82 9.11
N ILE A 250 14.37 -18.46 7.96
CA ILE A 250 13.76 -17.99 6.72
C ILE A 250 12.43 -18.70 6.49
N VAL A 251 11.37 -17.94 6.25
CA VAL A 251 10.11 -18.49 5.75
C VAL A 251 9.97 -18.12 4.28
N ALA A 252 9.88 -19.14 3.43
CA ALA A 252 9.77 -18.94 1.98
C ALA A 252 8.84 -19.96 1.33
N ASP A 253 8.30 -19.57 0.18
CA ASP A 253 7.33 -20.35 -0.56
C ASP A 253 7.97 -21.57 -1.25
N ALA A 254 7.18 -22.62 -1.43
CA ALA A 254 7.64 -23.91 -1.98
C ALA A 254 8.29 -23.82 -3.36
N GLY A 255 7.87 -22.84 -4.16
CA GLY A 255 8.40 -22.63 -5.51
C GLY A 255 9.82 -22.07 -5.53
N MET A 256 10.25 -21.45 -4.41
CA MET A 256 11.49 -20.68 -4.35
C MET A 256 12.68 -21.49 -3.86
N VAL A 257 12.47 -22.75 -3.43
CA VAL A 257 13.53 -23.54 -2.82
C VAL A 257 13.72 -24.89 -3.51
N SER A 258 14.85 -25.00 -4.21
CA SER A 258 15.38 -26.25 -4.75
C SER A 258 16.14 -27.04 -3.68
N GLU A 259 16.39 -28.33 -3.90
CA GLU A 259 17.25 -29.13 -3.00
C GLU A 259 18.66 -28.50 -2.84
N ALA A 260 19.20 -27.91 -3.92
CA ALA A 260 20.46 -27.19 -3.88
C ALA A 260 20.39 -25.94 -2.97
N ASN A 261 19.28 -25.21 -3.01
CA ASN A 261 19.07 -24.07 -2.11
C ASN A 261 18.93 -24.52 -0.66
N GLN A 262 18.24 -25.62 -0.36
CA GLN A 262 18.15 -26.14 1.02
C GLN A 262 19.53 -26.44 1.57
N LYS A 263 20.35 -27.15 0.81
CA LYS A 263 21.75 -27.45 1.19
C LYS A 263 22.57 -26.18 1.38
N ALA A 264 22.38 -25.16 0.54
CA ALA A 264 23.08 -23.89 0.68
C ALA A 264 22.62 -23.08 1.91
N ILE A 265 21.31 -23.09 2.24
CA ILE A 265 20.76 -22.48 3.46
C ILE A 265 21.35 -23.17 4.69
N GLU A 266 21.39 -24.51 4.71
CA GLU A 266 21.99 -25.29 5.80
C GLU A 266 23.50 -25.04 5.92
N ALA A 267 24.22 -24.96 4.80
CA ALA A 267 25.65 -24.66 4.76
C ALA A 267 25.97 -23.24 5.24
N ALA A 268 25.07 -22.28 5.02
CA ALA A 268 25.14 -20.93 5.57
C ALA A 268 24.76 -20.88 7.07
N GLY A 269 24.43 -22.02 7.69
CA GLY A 269 24.08 -22.12 9.10
C GLY A 269 22.65 -21.70 9.43
N LEU A 270 21.85 -21.35 8.42
CA LEU A 270 20.53 -20.76 8.57
C LEU A 270 19.47 -21.84 8.85
N SER A 271 18.38 -21.43 9.49
CA SER A 271 17.19 -22.25 9.68
C SER A 271 16.13 -21.87 8.66
N PHE A 272 15.22 -22.79 8.32
CA PHE A 272 14.17 -22.51 7.35
C PHE A 272 12.84 -23.17 7.69
N ILE A 273 11.76 -22.53 7.24
CA ILE A 273 10.40 -23.05 7.19
C ILE A 273 9.94 -22.90 5.74
N LEU A 274 9.73 -24.02 5.08
CA LEU A 274 9.42 -24.04 3.65
C LEU A 274 8.10 -24.72 3.39
N GLY A 275 7.30 -24.11 2.52
CA GLY A 275 6.23 -24.82 1.88
C GLY A 275 6.82 -25.96 1.04
N MET A 276 6.13 -27.10 0.97
CA MET A 276 6.51 -28.19 0.07
C MET A 276 5.30 -28.71 -0.69
N ARG A 277 5.51 -29.07 -1.96
CA ARG A 277 4.53 -29.86 -2.70
C ARG A 277 4.70 -31.32 -2.33
N ILE A 278 3.60 -31.97 -1.96
CA ILE A 278 3.59 -33.36 -1.50
C ILE A 278 2.97 -34.21 -2.62
N PRO A 279 3.77 -34.98 -3.38
CA PRO A 279 3.27 -35.73 -4.53
C PRO A 279 2.63 -37.08 -4.15
N TYR A 280 2.80 -37.53 -2.92
CA TYR A 280 2.31 -38.80 -2.39
C TYR A 280 1.61 -38.62 -1.04
N VAL A 281 0.83 -39.61 -0.59
CA VAL A 281 0.22 -39.58 0.75
C VAL A 281 1.29 -39.89 1.81
N PRO A 282 1.54 -39.00 2.79
CA PRO A 282 2.57 -39.22 3.80
C PRO A 282 2.33 -40.45 4.67
N TYR A 283 3.40 -41.08 5.15
CA TYR A 283 3.32 -42.26 6.02
C TYR A 283 2.46 -42.01 7.25
N VAL A 284 2.65 -40.88 7.93
CA VAL A 284 1.89 -40.52 9.15
C VAL A 284 0.38 -40.39 8.90
N VAL A 285 0.00 -39.95 7.69
CA VAL A 285 -1.41 -39.86 7.27
C VAL A 285 -1.95 -41.26 6.97
N ASN A 286 -1.20 -42.09 6.25
CA ASN A 286 -1.57 -43.48 5.97
C ASN A 286 -1.71 -44.31 7.25
N ARG A 287 -0.80 -44.13 8.21
CA ARG A 287 -0.87 -44.76 9.53
C ARG A 287 -2.15 -44.36 10.27
N TRP A 288 -2.47 -43.07 10.31
CA TRP A 288 -3.70 -42.59 10.95
C TRP A 288 -4.96 -43.22 10.32
N ARG A 289 -5.04 -43.28 8.98
CA ARG A 289 -6.17 -43.90 8.26
C ARG A 289 -6.32 -45.39 8.60
N ARG A 290 -5.21 -46.12 8.84
CA ARG A 290 -5.26 -47.54 9.26
C ARG A 290 -5.74 -47.70 10.70
N GLU A 291 -5.34 -46.78 11.58
CA GLU A 291 -5.75 -46.77 12.99
C GLU A 291 -7.21 -46.31 13.17
N HIS A 292 -7.76 -45.55 12.21
CA HIS A 292 -9.13 -45.00 12.24
C HIS A 292 -9.90 -45.37 10.96
N PRO A 293 -10.22 -46.65 10.74
CA PRO A 293 -10.87 -47.09 9.51
C PRO A 293 -12.28 -46.49 9.37
N GLY A 294 -12.54 -45.84 8.23
CA GLY A 294 -13.85 -45.23 7.92
C GLY A 294 -14.07 -43.84 8.51
N GLU A 295 -13.16 -43.35 9.36
CA GLU A 295 -13.23 -41.99 9.88
C GLU A 295 -12.61 -40.99 8.90
N GLN A 296 -13.22 -39.80 8.83
CA GLN A 296 -12.65 -38.69 8.06
C GLN A 296 -11.64 -37.93 8.92
N ILE A 297 -10.51 -37.54 8.33
CA ILE A 297 -9.52 -36.71 9.02
C ILE A 297 -10.17 -35.37 9.40
N PRO A 298 -10.12 -34.95 10.68
CA PRO A 298 -10.66 -33.67 11.11
C PRO A 298 -10.02 -32.49 10.36
N ASP A 299 -10.81 -31.44 10.08
CA ASP A 299 -10.25 -30.21 9.48
C ASP A 299 -9.23 -29.57 10.42
N GLY A 300 -8.12 -29.09 9.87
CA GLY A 300 -7.04 -28.47 10.63
C GLY A 300 -6.13 -29.45 11.38
N ARG A 301 -6.36 -30.77 11.28
CA ARG A 301 -5.49 -31.78 11.90
C ARG A 301 -4.05 -31.63 11.40
N ILE A 302 -3.09 -31.60 12.32
CA ILE A 302 -1.65 -31.54 12.03
C ILE A 302 -1.03 -32.91 12.32
N PHE A 303 -0.26 -33.43 11.35
CA PHE A 303 0.60 -34.59 11.53
C PHE A 303 2.06 -34.15 11.47
N THR A 304 2.87 -34.67 12.39
CA THR A 304 4.30 -34.33 12.49
C THR A 304 5.11 -35.56 12.11
N GLN A 305 6.06 -35.39 11.18
CA GLN A 305 6.97 -36.46 10.76
C GLN A 305 8.42 -35.97 10.91
N PRO A 306 9.18 -36.55 11.85
CA PRO A 306 10.63 -36.36 11.90
C PRO A 306 11.28 -36.93 10.63
N TRP A 307 12.27 -36.21 10.12
CA TRP A 307 13.06 -36.59 8.95
C TRP A 307 14.55 -36.43 9.32
N PRO A 308 15.18 -37.49 9.85
CA PRO A 308 16.55 -37.41 10.32
C PRO A 308 17.52 -37.22 9.15
N ALA A 309 18.63 -36.53 9.41
CA ALA A 309 19.69 -36.41 8.43
C ALA A 309 20.27 -37.79 8.05
N GLY A 310 20.50 -38.01 6.76
CA GLY A 310 21.12 -39.24 6.27
C GLY A 310 22.62 -39.29 6.62
N PRO A 311 23.24 -40.48 6.69
CA PRO A 311 24.63 -40.66 7.12
C PRO A 311 25.68 -39.99 6.22
N ASN A 312 25.35 -39.70 4.96
CA ASN A 312 26.22 -39.00 4.00
C ASN A 312 25.80 -37.55 3.71
N SER A 313 24.70 -37.09 4.30
CA SER A 313 24.30 -35.69 4.26
C SER A 313 24.76 -35.06 5.56
N GLY A 314 25.71 -34.12 5.51
CA GLY A 314 26.00 -33.24 6.66
C GLY A 314 24.85 -32.28 6.98
N GLY A 315 23.61 -32.68 6.71
CA GLY A 315 22.40 -31.91 6.89
C GLY A 315 21.90 -31.98 8.33
N ARG A 316 20.98 -31.08 8.66
CA ARG A 316 20.33 -31.05 9.97
C ARG A 316 19.10 -31.95 9.95
N ASP A 317 18.69 -32.42 11.13
CA ASP A 317 17.39 -33.07 11.27
C ASP A 317 16.28 -32.11 10.86
N GLN A 318 15.37 -32.59 10.03
CA GLN A 318 14.22 -31.83 9.55
C GLN A 318 12.94 -32.38 10.17
N VAL A 319 11.92 -31.54 10.26
CA VAL A 319 10.58 -31.94 10.70
C VAL A 319 9.58 -31.45 9.68
N ILE A 320 8.76 -32.37 9.16
CA ILE A 320 7.71 -32.04 8.20
C ILE A 320 6.37 -32.01 8.94
N TYR A 321 5.68 -30.87 8.81
CA TYR A 321 4.33 -30.69 9.32
C TYR A 321 3.32 -30.81 8.18
N TYR A 322 2.39 -31.74 8.31
CA TYR A 322 1.29 -31.94 7.37
C TYR A 322 -0.01 -31.43 7.99
N GLN A 323 -0.57 -30.35 7.45
CA GLN A 323 -1.90 -29.88 7.85
C GLN A 323 -2.97 -30.36 6.87
N TYR A 324 -3.96 -31.09 7.38
CA TYR A 324 -5.13 -31.49 6.62
C TYR A 324 -6.16 -30.36 6.59
N ARG A 325 -6.64 -30.02 5.38
CA ARG A 325 -7.73 -29.05 5.19
C ARG A 325 -8.77 -29.62 4.24
N HIS A 326 -10.04 -29.64 4.66
CA HIS A 326 -11.16 -30.22 3.92
C HIS A 326 -11.32 -29.56 2.54
N GLU A 327 -11.26 -28.23 2.49
CA GLU A 327 -11.35 -27.49 1.22
C GLU A 327 -10.22 -27.84 0.26
N ARG A 328 -8.98 -27.93 0.77
CA ARG A 328 -7.81 -28.29 -0.04
C ARG A 328 -7.93 -29.73 -0.53
N ALA A 329 -8.39 -30.66 0.30
CA ALA A 329 -8.63 -32.05 -0.09
C ALA A 329 -9.66 -32.15 -1.23
N ARG A 330 -10.82 -31.48 -1.11
CA ARG A 330 -11.84 -31.45 -2.17
C ARG A 330 -11.29 -30.88 -3.49
N ARG A 331 -10.50 -29.80 -3.42
CA ARG A 331 -9.87 -29.20 -4.61
C ARG A 331 -8.85 -30.12 -5.25
N THR A 332 -8.02 -30.78 -4.44
CA THR A 332 -7.01 -31.74 -4.92
C THR A 332 -7.67 -32.94 -5.61
N LEU A 333 -8.72 -33.52 -5.04
CA LEU A 333 -9.45 -34.65 -5.65
C LEU A 333 -10.03 -34.27 -7.02
N ARG A 334 -10.71 -33.12 -7.14
CA ARG A 334 -11.19 -32.62 -8.44
C ARG A 334 -10.05 -32.48 -9.46
N GLY A 335 -8.90 -31.96 -9.02
CA GLY A 335 -7.72 -31.82 -9.88
C GLY A 335 -7.10 -33.17 -10.29
N ILE A 336 -7.14 -34.16 -9.41
CA ILE A 336 -6.73 -35.54 -9.70
C ILE A 336 -7.67 -36.15 -10.74
N ASP A 337 -8.99 -36.06 -10.54
CA ASP A 337 -10.00 -36.58 -11.47
C ASP A 337 -9.81 -35.99 -12.88
N GLU A 338 -9.55 -34.69 -12.98
CA GLU A 338 -9.25 -34.04 -14.26
C GLU A 338 -7.95 -34.55 -14.90
N GLN A 339 -6.90 -34.81 -14.11
CA GLN A 339 -5.62 -35.32 -14.59
C GLN A 339 -5.72 -36.77 -15.05
N VAL A 340 -6.51 -37.59 -14.35
CA VAL A 340 -6.83 -38.98 -14.72
C VAL A 340 -7.62 -38.99 -16.03
N ARG A 341 -8.68 -38.18 -16.14
CA ARG A 341 -9.47 -38.07 -17.38
C ARG A 341 -8.60 -37.69 -18.59
N LYS A 342 -7.67 -36.73 -18.40
CA LYS A 342 -6.71 -36.34 -19.45
C LYS A 342 -5.72 -37.46 -19.77
N ALA A 343 -5.26 -38.22 -18.78
CA ALA A 343 -4.40 -39.38 -18.98
C ALA A 343 -5.11 -40.49 -19.77
N GLU A 344 -6.36 -40.80 -19.42
CA GLU A 344 -7.21 -41.77 -20.13
C GLU A 344 -7.40 -41.37 -21.60
N GLN A 345 -7.69 -40.10 -21.88
CA GLN A 345 -7.80 -39.58 -23.25
C GLN A 345 -6.48 -39.65 -24.04
N ALA A 346 -5.35 -39.41 -23.37
CA ALA A 346 -4.02 -39.50 -23.99
C ALA A 346 -3.59 -40.94 -24.27
N VAL A 347 -3.94 -41.89 -23.39
CA VAL A 347 -3.75 -43.34 -23.62
C VAL A 347 -4.63 -43.84 -24.76
N ALA A 348 -5.86 -43.32 -24.87
CA ALA A 348 -6.79 -43.61 -25.97
C ALA A 348 -6.41 -42.96 -27.32
N GLY A 349 -5.33 -42.17 -27.38
CA GLY A 349 -4.83 -41.54 -28.62
C GLY A 349 -5.53 -40.25 -29.03
N ASN A 350 -6.44 -39.71 -28.21
CA ASN A 350 -7.25 -38.52 -28.53
C ASN A 350 -6.53 -37.18 -28.26
N VAL A 351 -5.39 -37.19 -27.56
CA VAL A 351 -4.62 -35.99 -27.18
C VAL A 351 -3.12 -36.28 -27.22
N PRO A 352 -2.25 -35.35 -27.70
CA PRO A 352 -0.80 -35.51 -27.65
C PRO A 352 -0.29 -35.69 -26.22
N VAL A 353 0.53 -36.73 -26.02
CA VAL A 353 1.04 -37.13 -24.71
C VAL A 353 2.07 -36.11 -24.21
N LYS A 354 1.72 -35.37 -23.15
CA LYS A 354 2.69 -34.64 -22.31
C LYS A 354 3.03 -35.48 -21.09
N ARG A 355 4.19 -35.26 -20.46
CA ARG A 355 4.56 -35.87 -19.16
C ARG A 355 3.42 -35.65 -18.16
N ASN A 356 2.72 -36.71 -17.79
CA ASN A 356 1.64 -36.72 -16.80
C ASN A 356 1.92 -37.85 -15.79
N ARG A 357 1.86 -37.54 -14.49
CA ARG A 357 2.15 -38.49 -13.40
C ARG A 357 1.20 -39.68 -13.33
N PHE A 358 0.01 -39.56 -13.94
CA PHE A 358 -0.98 -40.63 -14.06
C PHE A 358 -0.78 -41.52 -15.29
N ILE A 359 0.29 -41.33 -16.07
CA ILE A 359 0.62 -42.18 -17.22
C ILE A 359 1.86 -43.01 -16.87
N GLN A 360 1.72 -44.33 -16.88
CA GLN A 360 2.79 -45.28 -16.67
C GLN A 360 3.17 -45.93 -18.01
N LEU A 361 4.48 -46.04 -18.24
CA LEU A 361 5.06 -46.69 -19.41
C LEU A 361 5.78 -47.95 -18.92
N SER A 362 5.23 -49.11 -19.26
CA SER A 362 5.83 -50.41 -18.97
C SER A 362 5.91 -51.22 -20.26
N GLY A 363 7.13 -51.58 -20.67
CA GLY A 363 7.36 -52.39 -21.88
C GLY A 363 6.85 -51.78 -23.20
N GLY A 364 6.75 -50.44 -23.29
CA GLY A 364 6.20 -49.74 -24.46
C GLY A 364 4.67 -49.61 -24.48
N ILE A 365 3.97 -50.23 -23.53
CA ILE A 365 2.53 -50.12 -23.35
C ILE A 365 2.22 -48.98 -22.37
N ARG A 366 1.30 -48.10 -22.76
CA ARG A 366 0.86 -46.94 -21.97
C ARG A 366 -0.35 -47.34 -21.14
N THR A 367 -0.28 -47.18 -19.83
CA THR A 367 -1.37 -47.48 -18.88
C THR A 367 -1.60 -46.30 -17.94
N VAL A 368 -2.78 -46.24 -17.32
CA VAL A 368 -3.11 -45.20 -16.34
C VAL A 368 -2.70 -45.66 -14.95
N ASN A 369 -1.87 -44.88 -14.26
CA ASN A 369 -1.46 -45.15 -12.88
C ASN A 369 -2.52 -44.63 -11.91
N ARG A 370 -3.37 -45.53 -11.39
CA ARG A 370 -4.44 -45.20 -10.44
C ARG A 370 -4.00 -45.19 -8.97
N GLU A 371 -2.75 -45.56 -8.66
CA GLU A 371 -2.26 -45.59 -7.27
C GLU A 371 -2.18 -44.19 -6.64
N LEU A 372 -2.18 -43.14 -7.48
CA LEU A 372 -2.13 -41.75 -7.07
C LEU A 372 -3.52 -41.10 -6.90
N GLU A 373 -4.61 -41.87 -6.99
CA GLU A 373 -6.00 -41.39 -6.83
C GLU A 373 -6.45 -41.24 -5.37
N ALA A 374 -5.68 -41.73 -4.39
CA ALA A 374 -6.08 -41.95 -2.99
C ALA A 374 -5.85 -40.79 -1.99
#